data_AF-A0A430F4D6-F1
#
_entry.id   AF-A0A430F4D6-F1
#
_cell.length_a   1.000
_cell.length_b   1.000
_cell.length_c   1.000
_cell.angle_alpha   90.00
_cell.angle_beta   90.00
_cell.angle_gamma   90.00
#
_symmetry.space_group_name_H-M   'P 1'
#
loop_
_entity.id
_entity.type
_entity.pdbx_description
1 polymer ?
#
loop_
_entity_poly.entity_id
_entity_poly.type
_entity_poly.pdbx_seq_one_letter_code
_entity_poly.pdbx_strand_id
1 'polypeptide(L)'
;MSYTSNFQDEPHTATHDDEYANLVYSAICNLDKEIAERAKLNTLEWAKEDGLTEEETEKEIKRLQRNAMHSCIDVFDEAQAIVECMESRKAGEVILATAEAKIAFDNMCGTLDDYERILYEAVRAVMLRTPTYEEWLAQNPTPDTQEEDQA
;
A
#
# COMPACT_ATOMS: atom_id res chain seq x y z
N MET A 1 -16.02 -48.20 -5.40
CA MET A 1 -14.74 -47.50 -5.65
C MET A 1 -15.14 -46.08 -6.05
N SER A 2 -15.39 -45.22 -5.07
CA SER A 2 -14.50 -44.13 -4.61
C SER A 2 -14.69 -42.88 -5.48
N TYR A 3 -14.75 -41.63 -5.02
CA TYR A 3 -14.42 -40.98 -3.75
C TYR A 3 -15.49 -39.89 -3.51
N THR A 4 -16.23 -39.96 -2.39
CA THR A 4 -16.78 -38.74 -1.78
C THR A 4 -15.63 -38.14 -0.98
N SER A 5 -14.90 -37.20 -1.57
CA SER A 5 -13.92 -36.41 -0.84
C SER A 5 -14.70 -35.56 0.17
N ASN A 6 -14.59 -35.93 1.45
CA ASN A 6 -15.00 -35.08 2.56
C ASN A 6 -14.11 -33.85 2.55
N PHE A 7 -14.48 -32.80 1.81
CA PHE A 7 -14.08 -31.45 2.16
C PHE A 7 -15.00 -31.01 3.30
N GLN A 8 -14.70 -31.52 4.50
CA GLN A 8 -15.00 -30.76 5.69
C GLN A 8 -13.93 -29.66 5.69
N ASP A 9 -14.27 -28.49 5.17
CA ASP A 9 -13.50 -27.28 5.39
C ASP A 9 -13.44 -27.10 6.91
N GLU A 10 -12.30 -27.43 7.51
CA GLU A 10 -11.98 -26.94 8.84
C GLU A 10 -12.10 -25.41 8.77
N PRO A 11 -12.72 -24.75 9.77
CA PRO A 11 -12.69 -23.30 9.81
C PRO A 11 -11.22 -22.91 9.89
N HIS A 12 -10.66 -22.41 8.79
CA HIS A 12 -9.34 -21.79 8.77
C HIS A 12 -9.42 -20.64 9.79
N THR A 13 -8.92 -20.91 11.00
CA THR A 13 -8.67 -19.87 11.99
C THR A 13 -7.66 -18.95 11.34
N ALA A 14 -8.06 -17.71 11.05
CA ALA A 14 -7.17 -16.71 10.47
C ALA A 14 -5.90 -16.66 11.32
N THR A 15 -4.75 -16.85 10.68
CA THR A 15 -3.47 -16.70 11.35
C THR A 15 -3.17 -15.22 11.53
N HIS A 16 -2.31 -14.87 12.49
CA HIS A 16 -1.83 -13.49 12.65
C HIS A 16 -1.18 -12.95 11.36
N ASP A 17 -0.62 -13.83 10.53
CA ASP A 17 -0.07 -13.48 9.22
C ASP A 17 -1.19 -13.05 8.25
N ASP A 18 -2.33 -13.75 8.27
CA ASP A 18 -3.52 -13.37 7.48
C ASP A 18 -4.10 -12.04 7.96
N GLU A 19 -4.12 -11.79 9.27
CA GLU A 19 -4.60 -10.53 9.85
C GLU A 19 -3.70 -9.34 9.51
N TYR A 20 -2.38 -9.53 9.58
CA TYR A 20 -1.42 -8.50 9.18
C TYR A 20 -1.47 -8.24 7.67
N ALA A 21 -1.56 -9.29 6.85
CA ALA A 21 -1.75 -9.14 5.40
C ALA A 21 -3.04 -8.36 5.09
N ASN A 22 -4.13 -8.62 5.81
CA ASN A 22 -5.38 -7.87 5.68
C ASN A 22 -5.25 -6.40 6.10
N LEU A 23 -4.46 -6.10 7.14
CA LEU A 23 -4.15 -4.72 7.53
C LEU A 23 -3.41 -3.99 6.40
N VAL A 24 -2.36 -4.61 5.84
CA VAL A 24 -1.58 -4.03 4.74
C VAL A 24 -2.44 -3.87 3.49
N TYR A 25 -3.25 -4.86 3.15
CA TYR A 25 -4.20 -4.78 2.03
C TYR A 25 -5.18 -3.62 2.23
N SER A 26 -5.73 -3.45 3.43
CA SER A 26 -6.62 -2.34 3.76
C SER A 26 -5.92 -0.98 3.66
N ALA A 27 -4.63 -0.91 4.00
CA ALA A 27 -3.81 0.29 3.86
C ALA A 27 -3.61 0.64 2.37
N ILE A 28 -3.29 -0.35 1.53
CA ILE A 28 -3.14 -0.19 0.07
C ILE A 28 -4.48 0.23 -0.57
N CYS A 29 -5.61 -0.36 -0.16
CA CYS A 29 -6.93 0.05 -0.67
C CYS A 29 -7.29 1.51 -0.33
N ASN A 30 -6.67 2.12 0.68
CA ASN A 30 -6.87 3.53 1.00
C ASN A 30 -5.99 4.48 0.16
N LEU A 31 -5.09 3.95 -0.67
CA LEU A 31 -4.14 4.76 -1.45
C LEU A 31 -4.86 5.67 -2.45
N ASP A 32 -6.01 5.28 -3.02
CA ASP A 32 -6.80 6.17 -3.90
C ASP A 32 -7.19 7.49 -3.20
N LYS A 33 -7.56 7.41 -1.93
CA LYS A 33 -7.91 8.60 -1.14
C LYS A 33 -6.69 9.49 -0.93
N GLU A 34 -5.55 8.89 -0.63
CA GLU A 34 -4.29 9.63 -0.46
C GLU A 34 -3.84 10.27 -1.77
N ILE A 35 -3.90 9.55 -2.89
CA ILE A 35 -3.60 10.11 -4.22
C ILE A 35 -4.54 11.28 -4.53
N ALA A 36 -5.84 11.14 -4.25
CA ALA A 36 -6.81 12.21 -4.47
C ALA A 36 -6.53 13.45 -3.61
N GLU A 37 -6.16 13.27 -2.34
CA GLU A 37 -5.81 14.37 -1.44
C GLU A 37 -4.53 15.07 -1.89
N ARG A 38 -3.50 14.31 -2.26
CA ARG A 38 -2.22 14.83 -2.74
C ARG A 38 -2.36 15.56 -4.08
N ALA A 39 -3.14 15.03 -5.00
CA ALA A 39 -3.44 15.71 -6.27
C ALA A 39 -4.15 17.05 -6.04
N LYS A 40 -5.09 17.12 -5.08
CA LYS A 40 -5.73 18.37 -4.68
C LYS A 40 -4.74 19.37 -4.11
N LEU A 41 -3.91 18.94 -3.14
CA LEU A 41 -2.93 19.82 -2.50
C LEU A 41 -1.94 20.41 -3.52
N ASN A 42 -1.39 19.56 -4.38
CA ASN A 42 -0.42 19.95 -5.41
C ASN A 42 -1.05 20.95 -6.42
N THR A 43 -2.24 20.64 -6.94
CA THR A 43 -2.92 21.54 -7.89
C THR A 43 -3.33 22.86 -7.26
N LEU A 44 -3.72 22.87 -5.98
CA LEU A 44 -4.07 24.11 -5.27
C LEU A 44 -2.86 25.00 -5.00
N GLU A 45 -1.66 24.43 -4.87
CA GLU A 45 -0.41 25.20 -4.81
C GLU A 45 -0.14 25.87 -6.17
N TRP A 46 -0.26 25.13 -7.28
CA TRP A 46 -0.10 25.70 -8.63
C TRP A 46 -1.17 26.73 -8.99
N ALA A 47 -2.43 26.51 -8.62
CA ALA A 47 -3.50 27.46 -8.89
C ALA A 47 -3.25 28.84 -8.23
N LYS A 48 -2.54 28.86 -7.09
CA LYS A 48 -2.11 30.10 -6.44
C LYS A 48 -0.97 30.79 -7.16
N GLU A 49 -0.09 30.03 -7.82
CA GLU A 49 1.08 30.54 -8.52
C GLU A 49 0.76 30.98 -9.96
N ASP A 50 -0.03 30.19 -10.68
CA ASP A 50 -0.31 30.35 -12.12
C ASP A 50 -1.68 30.96 -12.44
N GLY A 51 -2.54 31.15 -11.43
CA GLY A 51 -3.85 31.80 -11.61
C GLY A 51 -4.87 30.97 -12.39
N LEU A 52 -4.91 29.66 -12.14
CA LEU A 52 -5.86 28.74 -12.77
C LEU A 52 -7.32 29.02 -12.37
N THR A 53 -8.24 28.78 -13.29
CA THR A 53 -9.67 28.79 -12.98
C THR A 53 -10.08 27.55 -12.16
N GLU A 54 -11.25 27.61 -11.53
CA GLU A 54 -11.80 26.47 -10.77
C GLU A 54 -12.01 25.23 -11.66
N GLU A 55 -12.47 25.42 -12.90
CA GLU A 55 -12.69 24.33 -13.87
C GLU A 55 -11.37 23.70 -14.33
N GLU A 56 -10.33 24.50 -14.56
CA GLU A 56 -8.99 24.00 -14.93
C GLU A 56 -8.36 23.24 -13.76
N THR A 57 -8.51 23.76 -12.54
CA THR A 57 -8.05 23.10 -11.32
C THR A 57 -8.72 21.73 -11.15
N GLU A 58 -10.04 21.63 -11.35
CA GLU A 58 -10.74 20.35 -11.21
C GLU A 58 -10.33 19.34 -12.30
N LYS A 59 -10.13 19.79 -13.54
CA LYS A 59 -9.63 18.94 -14.63
C LYS A 59 -8.24 18.41 -14.33
N GLU A 60 -7.37 19.26 -13.80
CA GLU A 60 -5.99 18.91 -13.51
C GLU A 60 -5.89 17.92 -12.34
N ILE A 61 -6.68 18.12 -11.27
CA ILE A 61 -6.78 17.15 -10.17
C ILE A 61 -7.20 15.77 -10.69
N LYS A 62 -8.22 15.71 -11.55
CA LYS A 62 -8.69 14.44 -12.14
C LYS A 62 -7.64 13.79 -13.06
N ARG A 63 -6.87 14.61 -13.79
CA ARG A 63 -5.76 14.14 -14.65
C ARG A 63 -4.67 13.50 -13.80
N LEU A 64 -4.20 14.22 -12.78
CA LEU A 64 -3.14 13.76 -11.89
C LEU A 64 -3.55 12.52 -11.11
N GLN A 65 -4.77 12.49 -10.53
CA GLN A 65 -5.29 11.33 -9.82
C GLN A 65 -5.34 10.09 -10.73
N ARG A 66 -5.85 10.23 -11.97
CA ARG A 66 -5.92 9.11 -12.91
C ARG A 66 -4.54 8.59 -13.28
N ASN A 67 -3.60 9.47 -13.59
CA ASN A 67 -2.26 9.08 -14.01
C ASN A 67 -1.50 8.41 -12.86
N ALA A 68 -1.59 8.96 -11.65
CA ALA A 68 -1.01 8.37 -10.45
C ALA A 68 -1.62 6.98 -10.14
N MET A 69 -2.94 6.82 -10.28
CA MET A 69 -3.60 5.53 -10.09
C MET A 69 -3.20 4.49 -11.15
N HIS A 70 -2.99 4.91 -12.39
CA HIS A 70 -2.52 3.99 -13.43
C HIS A 70 -1.10 3.49 -13.13
N SER A 71 -0.19 4.42 -12.79
CA SER A 71 1.19 4.08 -12.41
C SER A 71 1.26 3.25 -11.12
N CYS A 72 0.33 3.48 -10.19
CA CYS A 72 0.18 2.68 -8.99
C CYS A 72 -0.01 1.19 -9.31
N ILE A 73 -0.88 0.85 -10.27
CA ILE A 73 -1.14 -0.54 -10.65
C ILE A 73 0.14 -1.22 -11.13
N ASP A 74 0.89 -0.56 -12.02
CA ASP A 74 2.16 -1.10 -12.55
C ASP A 74 3.18 -1.36 -11.43
N VAL A 75 3.30 -0.42 -10.48
CA VAL A 75 4.21 -0.55 -9.34
C VAL A 75 3.80 -1.70 -8.42
N PHE A 76 2.50 -1.88 -8.15
CA PHE A 76 2.03 -2.97 -7.28
C PHE A 76 2.09 -4.33 -7.95
N ASP A 77 1.81 -4.44 -9.24
CA ASP A 77 1.94 -5.70 -9.99
C ASP A 77 3.39 -6.19 -9.95
N GLU A 78 4.36 -5.28 -10.12
CA GLU A 78 5.77 -5.59 -9.99
C GLU A 78 6.17 -5.97 -8.56
N ALA A 79 5.66 -5.24 -7.56
CA ALA A 79 5.92 -5.57 -6.16
C ALA A 79 5.33 -6.93 -5.76
N GLN A 80 4.14 -7.26 -6.26
CA GLN A 80 3.49 -8.55 -6.05
C GLN A 80 4.32 -9.68 -6.66
N ALA A 81 4.85 -9.51 -7.88
CA ALA A 81 5.69 -10.53 -8.51
C ALA A 81 6.95 -10.87 -7.69
N ILE A 82 7.52 -9.89 -6.98
CA ILE A 82 8.64 -10.11 -6.06
C ILE A 82 8.18 -10.92 -4.83
N VAL A 83 7.02 -10.57 -4.27
CA VAL A 83 6.49 -11.20 -3.06
C VAL A 83 5.98 -12.63 -3.31
N GLU A 84 5.43 -12.92 -4.48
CA GLU A 84 5.06 -14.29 -4.88
C GLU A 84 6.26 -15.25 -4.87
N CYS A 85 7.49 -14.72 -4.99
CA CYS A 85 8.72 -15.49 -4.90
C CYS A 85 9.29 -15.60 -3.47
N MET A 86 8.64 -15.00 -2.47
CA MET A 86 9.12 -14.96 -1.09
C MET A 86 8.34 -15.91 -0.19
N GLU A 87 9.04 -16.81 0.49
CA GLU A 87 8.49 -17.60 1.60
C GLU A 87 8.45 -16.79 2.92
N SER A 88 8.01 -15.52 2.87
CA SER A 88 8.12 -14.60 4.01
C SER A 88 6.78 -14.14 4.55
N ARG A 89 6.66 -14.21 5.89
CA ARG A 89 5.54 -13.64 6.68
C ARG A 89 5.46 -12.11 6.59
N LYS A 90 6.48 -11.46 5.99
CA LYS A 90 6.59 -10.00 5.84
C LYS A 90 6.23 -9.52 4.44
N ALA A 91 5.55 -10.35 3.65
CA ALA A 91 5.07 -10.05 2.29
C ALA A 91 4.48 -8.63 2.15
N GLY A 92 3.62 -8.22 3.09
CA GLY A 92 3.00 -6.89 3.06
C GLY A 92 4.00 -5.71 3.22
N GLU A 93 4.98 -5.84 4.12
CA GLU A 93 6.03 -4.82 4.29
C GLU A 93 6.88 -4.71 3.03
N VAL A 94 7.19 -5.85 2.42
CA VAL A 94 7.99 -5.91 1.20
C VAL A 94 7.25 -5.26 0.04
N ILE A 95 5.93 -5.44 -0.08
CA ILE A 95 5.12 -4.76 -1.09
C ILE A 95 5.25 -3.25 -0.97
N LEU A 96 5.03 -2.69 0.24
CA LEU A 96 5.09 -1.24 0.46
C LEU A 96 6.51 -0.69 0.28
N ALA A 97 7.52 -1.38 0.79
CA ALA A 97 8.92 -0.97 0.67
C ALA A 97 9.42 -1.04 -0.79
N THR A 98 8.99 -2.05 -1.55
CA THR A 98 9.32 -2.19 -2.97
C THR A 98 8.66 -1.09 -3.79
N ALA A 99 7.39 -0.80 -3.51
CA ALA A 99 6.66 0.27 -4.17
C ALA A 99 7.34 1.63 -3.93
N GLU A 100 7.69 1.94 -2.68
CA GLU A 100 8.43 3.17 -2.35
C GLU A 100 9.81 3.20 -3.02
N ALA A 101 10.57 2.11 -2.94
CA ALA A 101 11.93 2.04 -3.49
C ALA A 101 11.96 2.20 -5.02
N LYS A 102 10.99 1.64 -5.73
CA LYS A 102 10.87 1.77 -7.19
C LYS A 102 10.60 3.24 -7.57
N ILE A 103 9.60 3.85 -6.94
CA ILE A 103 9.27 5.26 -7.21
C ILE A 103 10.41 6.19 -6.77
N ALA A 104 11.10 5.89 -5.67
CA ALA A 104 12.25 6.65 -5.20
C ALA A 104 13.50 6.51 -6.10
N PHE A 105 13.70 5.34 -6.71
CA PHE A 105 14.75 5.14 -7.70
C PHE A 105 14.52 6.04 -8.92
N ASP A 106 13.28 6.08 -9.42
CA ASP A 106 12.88 6.96 -10.51
C ASP A 106 13.00 8.45 -10.12
N ASN A 107 12.82 8.79 -8.84
CA ASN A 107 13.07 10.13 -8.27
C ASN A 107 14.54 10.55 -8.34
N MET A 108 15.46 9.67 -7.93
CA MET A 108 16.89 10.00 -7.90
C MET A 108 17.50 10.22 -9.29
N CYS A 109 16.84 9.72 -10.34
CA CYS A 109 17.21 9.99 -11.73
C CYS A 109 16.70 11.35 -12.27
N GLY A 110 15.94 12.10 -11.48
CA GLY A 110 15.46 13.44 -11.84
C GLY A 110 14.35 13.44 -12.89
N THR A 111 13.61 12.34 -13.01
CA THR A 111 12.67 12.06 -14.10
C THR A 111 11.20 12.04 -13.68
N LEU A 112 10.87 12.34 -12.42
CA LEU A 112 9.48 12.20 -11.98
C LEU A 112 8.58 13.28 -12.58
N ASP A 113 7.54 12.83 -13.28
CA ASP A 113 6.39 13.64 -13.60
C ASP A 113 5.57 13.93 -12.33
N ASP A 114 4.73 14.96 -12.35
CA ASP A 114 3.98 15.40 -11.17
C ASP A 114 3.07 14.33 -10.57
N TYR A 115 2.53 13.44 -11.40
CA TYR A 115 1.71 12.34 -10.93
C TYR A 115 2.54 11.26 -10.19
N GLU A 116 3.81 11.09 -10.55
CA GLU A 116 4.70 10.11 -9.92
C GLU A 116 5.20 10.63 -8.56
N ARG A 117 5.42 11.94 -8.45
CA ARG A 117 5.65 12.61 -7.16
C ARG A 117 4.44 12.47 -6.23
N ILE A 118 3.23 12.66 -6.76
CA ILE A 118 1.98 12.43 -6.00
C ILE A 118 1.90 10.98 -5.51
N LEU A 119 2.20 10.02 -6.39
CA LEU A 119 2.20 8.60 -6.05
C LEU A 119 3.24 8.28 -4.97
N TYR A 120 4.47 8.80 -5.09
CA TYR A 120 5.53 8.67 -4.10
C TYR A 120 5.07 9.13 -2.71
N GLU A 121 4.53 10.34 -2.62
CA GLU A 121 4.07 10.91 -1.35
C GLU A 121 2.90 10.12 -0.76
N ALA A 122 1.99 9.62 -1.59
CA ALA A 122 0.88 8.79 -1.15
C ALA A 122 1.37 7.44 -0.59
N VAL A 123 2.23 6.73 -1.34
CA VAL A 123 2.81 5.44 -0.92
C VAL A 123 3.60 5.60 0.37
N ARG A 124 4.44 6.64 0.45
CA ARG A 124 5.21 6.95 1.65
C ARG A 124 4.33 7.29 2.84
N ALA A 125 3.25 8.06 2.65
CA ALA A 125 2.31 8.37 3.72
C ALA A 125 1.60 7.12 4.25
N VAL A 126 1.19 6.20 3.37
CA VAL A 126 0.60 4.91 3.75
C VAL A 126 1.62 4.05 4.50
N MET A 127 2.84 3.95 3.99
CA MET A 127 3.91 3.16 4.61
C MET A 127 4.24 3.68 6.01
N LEU A 128 4.41 4.99 6.20
CA LEU A 128 4.72 5.58 7.51
C LEU A 128 3.62 5.43 8.56
N ARG A 129 2.37 5.20 8.14
CA ARG A 129 1.23 4.97 9.05
C ARG A 129 0.95 3.49 9.27
N THR A 130 1.49 2.62 8.43
CA THR A 130 1.31 1.18 8.54
C THR A 130 2.37 0.63 9.49
N PRO A 131 1.99 0.01 10.63
CA PRO A 131 2.98 -0.55 11.54
C PRO A 131 3.73 -1.68 10.85
N THR A 132 4.98 -1.86 11.25
CA THR A 132 5.72 -3.10 10.92
C THR A 132 5.03 -4.29 11.57
N TYR A 133 5.27 -5.49 11.04
CA TYR A 133 4.77 -6.75 11.55
C TYR A 133 5.13 -6.93 13.02
N GLU A 134 6.36 -6.59 13.42
CA GLU A 134 6.79 -6.68 14.83
C GLU A 134 6.04 -5.68 15.73
N GLU A 135 5.84 -4.44 15.27
CA GLU A 135 5.06 -3.43 16.02
C GLU A 135 3.59 -3.81 16.13
N TRP A 136 3.05 -4.44 15.09
CA TRP A 136 1.68 -4.95 15.07
C TRP A 136 1.53 -6.17 16.00
N LEU A 137 2.47 -7.12 15.97
CA LEU A 137 2.51 -8.27 16.89
C LEU A 137 2.61 -7.83 18.34
N ALA A 138 3.41 -6.80 18.65
CA ALA A 138 3.51 -6.26 20.01
C ALA A 138 2.18 -5.71 20.53
N GLN A 139 1.27 -5.29 19.64
CA GLN A 139 -0.07 -4.82 19.98
C GLN A 139 -1.14 -5.92 19.87
N ASN A 140 -0.86 -6.98 19.12
CA ASN A 140 -1.75 -8.12 18.86
C ASN A 140 -0.98 -9.43 19.15
N PRO A 141 -0.61 -9.67 20.43
CA PRO A 141 0.23 -10.80 20.77
C PRO A 141 -0.47 -12.13 20.49
N THR A 142 0.28 -13.10 19.97
CA THR A 142 -0.17 -14.48 19.81
C THR A 142 -0.56 -15.09 21.17
N PRO A 143 -1.61 -15.93 21.24
CA PRO A 143 -1.98 -16.62 22.47
C PRO A 143 -0.85 -17.47 23.06
N ASP A 144 0.03 -18.03 22.21
CA ASP A 144 1.19 -18.84 22.63
C ASP A 144 2.24 -18.05 23.43
N THR A 145 2.24 -16.71 23.32
CA THR A 145 3.19 -15.84 24.07
C THR A 145 2.78 -15.62 25.53
N GLN A 146 1.55 -16.01 25.93
CA GLN A 146 1.10 -15.82 27.32
C GLN A 146 1.51 -16.96 28.26
N GLU A 147 1.94 -18.12 27.74
CA GLU A 147 2.35 -19.25 28.59
C GLU A 147 3.82 -19.19 29.04
N GLU A 148 4.70 -18.47 28.33
CA GLU A 148 6.13 -18.39 28.71
C GLU A 148 6.45 -17.35 29.79
N ASP A 149 5.59 -16.34 30.00
CA ASP A 149 5.80 -15.28 31.01
C ASP A 149 5.22 -15.63 32.40
N GLN A 150 4.70 -16.85 32.59
CA GLN A 150 4.18 -17.35 33.88
C GLN A 150 4.92 -18.58 34.44
N ALA A 151 6.07 -18.97 33.88
CA ALA A 151 6.88 -20.11 34.35
C ALA A 151 8.07 -19.70 35.25
#